data_AF-A0A084SFR1-F1
#
_entry.id   AF-A0A084SFR1-F1
#
_cell.length_a   1.000
_cell.length_b   1.000
_cell.length_c   1.000
_cell.angle_alpha   90.00
_cell.angle_beta   90.00
_cell.angle_gamma   90.00
#
_symmetry.space_group_name_H-M   'P 1'
#
loop_
_entity.id
_entity.type
_entity.pdbx_description
1 polymer ?
#
loop_
_entity_poly.entity_id
_entity_poly.type
_entity_poly.pdbx_seq_one_letter_code
_entity_poly.pdbx_strand_id
1 'polypeptide(L)'
;MALGPAGLVVMLVQRIRAEPTPEERAAFWALLAAEPGTIGAVVVKKKGKPEVIATVRSVEEYWMLAANGKLPHEHYFFMEAPEEDPKQNRRTSP
;
A
#
# COMPACT_ATOMS: atom_id res chain seq x y z
N MET A 1 16.66 -16.19 7.64
CA MET A 1 15.64 -17.12 7.09
C MET A 1 15.00 -16.43 5.92
N ALA A 2 15.00 -17.06 4.74
CA ALA A 2 14.47 -16.46 3.52
C ALA A 2 12.96 -16.29 3.64
N LEU A 3 12.48 -15.04 3.69
CA LEU A 3 11.08 -14.72 3.50
C LEU A 3 10.81 -14.79 2.00
N GLY A 4 10.60 -16.02 1.51
CA GLY A 4 10.06 -16.23 0.17
C GLY A 4 8.61 -15.73 0.06
N PRO A 5 7.95 -15.86 -1.10
CA PRO A 5 6.56 -15.43 -1.31
C PRO A 5 5.58 -15.99 -0.26
N ALA A 6 5.91 -17.11 0.38
CA ALA A 6 5.19 -17.65 1.53
C ALA A 6 5.16 -16.70 2.75
N GLY A 7 6.22 -15.92 3.02
CA GLY A 7 6.28 -14.94 4.10
C GLY A 7 5.36 -13.74 3.89
N LEU A 8 5.22 -13.30 2.63
CA LEU A 8 4.32 -12.20 2.25
C LEU A 8 2.84 -12.61 2.38
N VAL A 9 2.52 -13.86 2.01
CA VAL A 9 1.17 -14.43 2.18
C VAL A 9 0.83 -14.65 3.66
N VAL A 10 1.78 -15.12 4.49
CA VAL A 10 1.52 -15.38 5.92
C VAL A 10 1.26 -14.09 6.72
N MET A 11 1.92 -12.97 6.38
CA MET A 11 1.59 -11.68 7.01
C MET A 11 0.22 -11.15 6.55
N LEU A 12 -0.17 -11.38 5.29
CA LEU A 12 -1.51 -11.07 4.78
C LEU A 12 -2.57 -11.88 5.54
N VAL A 13 -2.37 -13.20 5.70
CA VAL A 13 -3.30 -14.12 6.36
C VAL A 13 -3.47 -13.84 7.86
N GLN A 14 -2.43 -13.39 8.56
CA GLN A 14 -2.59 -13.03 9.97
C GLN A 14 -3.44 -11.76 10.19
N ARG A 15 -3.57 -10.89 9.18
CA ARG A 15 -4.51 -9.76 9.18
C ARG A 15 -5.93 -10.14 8.72
N ILE A 16 -6.11 -11.28 8.06
CA ILE A 16 -7.41 -11.86 7.61
C ILE A 16 -8.29 -12.37 8.76
N ARG A 17 -7.93 -12.14 10.03
CA ARG A 17 -8.93 -12.21 11.11
C ARG A 17 -9.96 -11.07 11.05
N ALA A 18 -9.70 -10.03 10.25
CA ALA A 18 -10.71 -9.08 9.79
C ALA A 18 -10.82 -9.20 8.26
N GLU A 19 -12.03 -9.33 7.73
CA GLU A 19 -12.25 -9.31 6.28
C GLU A 19 -11.72 -7.98 5.71
N PRO A 20 -10.84 -8.00 4.67
CA PRO A 20 -10.28 -6.78 4.12
C PRO A 20 -11.40 -5.90 3.57
N THR A 21 -11.32 -4.60 3.88
CA THR A 21 -12.32 -3.62 3.46
C THR A 21 -12.38 -3.54 1.92
N PRO A 22 -13.53 -3.15 1.33
CA PRO A 22 -13.63 -2.96 -0.12
C PRO A 22 -12.53 -2.03 -0.68
N GLU A 23 -12.15 -1.00 0.07
CA GLU A 23 -11.10 -0.04 -0.24
C GLU A 23 -9.72 -0.70 -0.29
N GLU A 24 -9.37 -1.51 0.72
CA GLU A 24 -8.11 -2.28 0.74
C GLU A 24 -8.05 -3.29 -0.40
N ARG A 25 -9.17 -3.95 -0.73
CA ARG A 25 -9.24 -4.88 -1.87
C ARG A 25 -9.00 -4.15 -3.19
N ALA A 26 -9.59 -2.96 -3.38
CA ALA A 26 -9.39 -2.17 -4.58
C ALA A 26 -7.93 -1.70 -4.71
N ALA A 27 -7.33 -1.22 -3.61
CA ALA A 27 -5.93 -0.84 -3.57
C ALA A 27 -5.01 -2.01 -3.90
N PHE A 28 -5.25 -3.18 -3.31
CA PHE A 28 -4.48 -4.39 -3.54
C PHE A 28 -4.47 -4.81 -5.01
N TRP A 29 -5.64 -4.85 -5.65
CA TRP A 29 -5.72 -5.18 -7.08
C TRP A 29 -5.04 -4.13 -7.96
N ALA A 30 -5.12 -2.86 -7.60
CA ALA A 30 -4.43 -1.80 -8.34
C ALA A 30 -2.91 -1.92 -8.22
N LEU A 31 -2.38 -2.24 -7.04
CA LEU A 31 -0.95 -2.46 -6.83
C LEU A 31 -0.44 -3.69 -7.59
N LEU A 32 -1.19 -4.79 -7.60
CA LEU A 32 -0.85 -5.98 -8.38
C LEU A 32 -0.84 -5.74 -9.90
N ALA A 33 -1.70 -4.84 -10.39
CA ALA A 33 -1.79 -4.49 -11.81
C ALA A 33 -0.86 -3.34 -12.22
N ALA A 34 -0.21 -2.68 -11.27
CA ALA A 34 0.60 -1.49 -11.53
C ALA A 34 1.99 -1.84 -12.09
N GLU A 35 2.65 -0.83 -12.64
CA GLU A 35 4.03 -0.97 -13.12
C GLU A 35 5.00 -1.20 -11.96
N PRO A 36 6.12 -1.93 -12.20
CA PRO A 36 7.18 -2.09 -11.22
C PRO A 36 7.66 -0.74 -10.66
N GLY A 37 7.85 -0.68 -9.33
CA GLY A 37 8.24 0.54 -8.63
C GLY A 37 7.07 1.41 -8.15
N THR A 38 5.82 0.98 -8.38
CA THR A 38 4.66 1.54 -7.68
C THR A 38 4.69 1.10 -6.22
N ILE A 39 4.54 2.05 -5.29
CA ILE A 39 4.60 1.79 -3.84
C ILE A 39 3.25 1.97 -3.16
N GLY A 40 2.28 2.60 -3.83
CA GLY A 40 1.01 2.92 -3.20
C GLY A 40 -0.11 3.24 -4.20
N ALA A 41 -1.34 3.15 -3.70
CA ALA A 41 -2.56 3.46 -4.42
C ALA A 41 -3.43 4.42 -3.61
N VAL A 42 -4.00 5.41 -4.29
CA VAL A 42 -4.95 6.36 -3.71
C VAL A 42 -6.36 5.95 -4.09
N VAL A 43 -7.18 5.69 -3.07
CA VAL A 43 -8.55 5.18 -3.22
C VAL A 43 -9.53 6.20 -2.66
N VAL A 44 -10.64 6.41 -3.35
CA VAL A 44 -11.76 7.22 -2.89
C VAL A 44 -13.02 6.39 -2.84
N LYS A 45 -13.99 6.81 -2.03
CA LYS A 45 -15.30 6.18 -1.97
C LYS A 45 -16.30 7.02 -2.75
N LYS A 46 -16.69 6.56 -3.93
CA LYS A 46 -17.67 7.24 -4.79
C LYS A 46 -18.97 6.47 -4.80
N LYS A 47 -20.05 7.09 -4.28
CA LYS A 47 -21.38 6.45 -4.17
C LYS A 47 -21.32 5.07 -3.47
N GLY A 48 -20.51 4.98 -2.41
CA GLY A 48 -20.33 3.74 -1.64
C GLY A 48 -19.40 2.70 -2.28
N LYS A 49 -18.87 2.94 -3.48
CA LYS A 49 -17.93 2.04 -4.16
C LYS A 49 -16.50 2.57 -4.06
N PRO A 50 -15.50 1.72 -3.77
CA PRO A 50 -14.10 2.11 -3.82
C PRO A 50 -13.66 2.30 -5.28
N GLU A 51 -12.93 3.37 -5.55
CA GLU A 51 -12.37 3.72 -6.86
C GLU A 51 -10.92 4.16 -6.68
N VAL A 52 -10.01 3.57 -7.45
CA VAL A 52 -8.60 3.94 -7.44
C VAL A 52 -8.39 5.09 -8.42
N ILE A 53 -7.89 6.22 -7.94
CA ILE A 53 -7.75 7.45 -8.74
C ILE A 53 -6.30 7.78 -9.09
N ALA A 54 -5.34 7.18 -8.39
CA ALA A 54 -3.92 7.29 -8.68
C ALA A 54 -3.15 6.10 -8.10
N THR A 55 -2.05 5.76 -8.77
CA THR A 55 -0.96 4.97 -8.20
C THR A 55 0.26 5.88 -8.09
N VAL A 56 1.11 5.64 -7.09
CA VAL A 56 2.29 6.48 -6.81
C VAL A 56 3.52 5.61 -6.62
N ARG A 57 4.66 6.15 -7.01
CA ARG A 57 5.98 5.50 -6.93
C ARG A 57 6.82 6.02 -5.77
N SER A 58 6.42 7.12 -5.16
CA SER A 58 7.04 7.66 -3.96
C SER A 58 6.04 8.37 -3.05
N VAL A 59 6.41 8.53 -1.78
CA VAL A 59 5.64 9.34 -0.82
C VAL A 59 5.61 10.80 -1.26
N GLU A 60 6.69 11.29 -1.88
CA GLU A 60 6.77 12.65 -2.42
C GLU A 60 5.77 12.87 -3.56
N GLU A 61 5.59 11.90 -4.45
CA GLU A 61 4.58 11.96 -5.52
C GLU A 61 3.17 12.05 -4.95
N TYR A 62 2.86 11.29 -3.90
CA TYR A 62 1.59 11.42 -3.17
C TYR A 62 1.41 12.84 -2.60
N TRP A 63 2.43 13.40 -1.94
CA TRP A 63 2.35 14.76 -1.41
C TRP A 63 2.17 15.80 -2.51
N MET A 64 2.80 15.64 -3.67
CA MET A 64 2.59 16.52 -4.81
C MET A 64 1.15 16.45 -5.32
N LEU A 65 0.53 15.26 -5.37
CA LEU A 65 -0.88 15.12 -5.75
C LEU A 65 -1.81 15.83 -4.75
N ALA A 66 -1.54 15.67 -3.45
CA ALA A 66 -2.29 16.33 -2.39
C ALA A 66 -2.13 17.87 -2.46
N ALA A 67 -0.91 18.36 -2.59
CA ALA A 67 -0.60 19.79 -2.61
C ALA A 67 -1.17 20.51 -3.84
N ASN A 68 -1.26 19.82 -4.99
CA ASN A 68 -1.83 20.38 -6.22
C ASN A 68 -3.37 20.30 -6.28
N GLY A 69 -4.03 19.86 -5.20
CA GLY A 69 -5.49 19.71 -5.17
C GLY A 69 -6.01 18.64 -6.13
N LYS A 70 -5.15 17.73 -6.59
CA LYS A 70 -5.53 16.63 -7.49
C LYS A 70 -6.19 15.47 -6.74
N LEU A 71 -6.07 15.44 -5.42
CA LEU A 71 -6.73 14.46 -4.56
C LEU A 71 -7.99 15.06 -3.93
N PRO A 72 -9.12 14.34 -3.94
CA PRO A 72 -10.31 14.76 -3.20
C PRO A 72 -10.03 14.90 -1.70
N HIS A 73 -10.82 15.73 -1.02
CA HIS A 73 -10.69 15.94 0.43
C HIS A 73 -10.78 14.65 1.24
N GLU A 74 -11.61 13.71 0.80
CA GLU A 74 -11.74 12.37 1.38
C GLU A 74 -11.09 11.34 0.45
N HIS A 75 -9.91 10.87 0.83
CA HIS A 75 -9.22 9.78 0.15
C HIS A 75 -8.42 8.94 1.16
N TYR A 76 -8.13 7.71 0.76
CA TYR A 76 -7.30 6.76 1.48
C TYR A 76 -6.04 6.50 0.69
N PHE A 77 -4.90 6.51 1.36
CA PHE A 77 -3.63 6.15 0.77
C PHE A 77 -3.15 4.82 1.35
N PHE A 78 -3.03 3.81 0.49
CA PHE A 78 -2.55 2.49 0.86
C PHE A 78 -1.16 2.29 0.26
N MET A 79 -0.20 1.87 1.08
CA MET A 79 1.18 1.60 0.67
C MET A 79 1.51 0.12 0.83
N GLU A 80 2.35 -0.42 -0.04
CA GLU A 80 3.03 -1.68 0.24
C GLU A 80 3.91 -1.50 1.47
N ALA A 81 3.88 -2.47 2.39
CA ALA A 81 4.75 -2.41 3.56
C ALA A 81 6.21 -2.33 3.06
N PRO A 82 7.05 -1.45 3.63
CA PRO A 82 8.44 -1.39 3.25
C PRO A 82 9.04 -2.79 3.43
N GLU A 83 9.77 -3.29 2.42
CA GLU A 83 10.66 -4.42 2.64
C GLU A 83 11.63 -3.99 3.74
N GLU A 84 11.44 -4.49 4.96
CA GLU A 84 12.40 -4.29 6.03
C GLU A 84 13.73 -4.87 5.55
N ASP A 85 14.74 -4.02 5.31
CA ASP A 85 16.07 -4.46 4.95
C ASP A 85 16.60 -5.34 6.10
N PRO A 86 16.79 -6.66 5.90
CA PRO A 86 17.20 -7.58 6.97
C PRO A 86 18.60 -7.28 7.51
N LYS A 87 19.32 -6.29 6.98
CA LYS A 87 20.65 -5.89 7.44
C LYS A 87 20.65 -4.87 8.57
N GLN A 88 19.53 -4.22 8.90
CA GLN A 88 19.54 -3.18 9.93
C GLN A 88 19.48 -3.73 11.37
N ASN A 89 19.09 -5.00 11.55
CA ASN A 89 19.00 -5.65 12.87
C ASN A 89 20.31 -6.26 13.41
N ARG A 90 21.46 -5.96 12.78
CA ARG A 90 22.80 -6.41 13.26
C ARG A 90 23.63 -5.34 13.97
N ARG A 91 23.07 -4.18 14.30
CA ARG A 91 23.81 -3.09 14.98
C ARG A 91 23.30 -2.68 16.36
N THR A 92 22.31 -3.39 16.90
CA THR A 92 21.80 -3.11 18.25
C THR A 92 21.64 -4.41 19.02
N SER A 93 22.77 -4.97 19.45
CA SER A 93 22.83 -5.76 20.67
C SER A 93 24.10 -5.32 21.41
N PRO A 94 23.97 -4.76 22.61
CA PRO A 94 25.10 -4.28 23.42
C PRO A 94 26.03 -5.41 23.85
#